data_AF-A0A1B9M203-F1
#
_entry.id   AF-A0A1B9M203-F1
#
_cell.length_a   1.000
_cell.length_b   1.000
_cell.length_c   1.000
_cell.angle_alpha   90.00
_cell.angle_beta   90.00
_cell.angle_gamma   90.00
#
_symmetry.space_group_name_H-M   'P 1'
#
loop_
_entity.id
_entity.type
_entity.pdbx_description
1 polymer ?
#
loop_
_entity_poly.entity_id
_entity_poly.type
_entity_poly.pdbx_seq_one_letter_code
_entity_poly.pdbx_strand_id
1 'polypeptide(L)' 'MYQYDLNVKQDYAKAIEWYQESANQNYPYTQVSLGCMYNYDIGVKKNLLKATQLYEKAASIGYALGLFKLGALYY' A
#
# COMPACT_ATOMS: atom_id res chain seq x y z
N MET A 1 -17.85 11.50 22.29
CA MET A 1 -16.59 11.66 21.54
C MET A 1 -16.37 10.38 20.75
N TYR A 2 -16.25 10.49 19.43
CA TYR A 2 -16.55 9.45 18.46
C TYR A 2 -15.62 8.23 18.55
N GLN A 3 -16.21 7.08 18.88
CA GLN A 3 -15.57 5.75 18.92
C GLN A 3 -15.26 5.19 17.52
N TYR A 4 -15.66 5.90 16.46
CA TYR A 4 -15.52 5.48 15.06
C TYR A 4 -14.07 5.54 14.56
N ASP A 5 -13.27 6.52 15.00
CA ASP A 5 -11.85 6.62 14.60
C ASP A 5 -11.00 5.45 15.12
N LEU A 6 -11.37 4.88 16.27
CA LEU A 6 -10.70 3.71 16.86
C LEU A 6 -11.04 2.43 16.08
N ASN A 7 -12.31 2.21 15.76
CA ASN A 7 -12.73 1.06 14.97
C ASN A 7 -12.13 1.10 13.55
N VAL A 8 -12.17 2.26 12.89
CA VAL A 8 -11.63 2.42 11.53
C VAL A 8 -10.11 2.19 11.49
N LYS A 9 -9.36 2.68 12.48
CA LYS A 9 -7.92 2.38 12.60
C LYS A 9 -7.64 0.89 12.83
N GLN A 10 -8.48 0.22 13.62
CA GLN A 10 -8.35 -1.20 13.89
C GLN A 10 -8.63 -2.06 12.65
N ASP A 11 -9.61 -1.68 11.84
CA ASP A 11 -9.93 -2.36 10.58
C ASP A 11 -8.82 -2.17 9.54
N TYR A 12 -8.22 -0.97 9.45
CA TYR A 12 -7.07 -0.78 8.57
C TYR A 12 -5.85 -1.58 9.01
N ALA A 13 -5.57 -1.68 10.31
CA ALA A 13 -4.43 -2.45 10.81
C ALA A 13 -4.54 -3.92 10.38
N LYS A 14 -5.74 -4.53 10.51
CA LYS A 14 -5.98 -5.87 9.97
C LYS A 14 -5.83 -5.89 8.46
N ALA A 15 -6.47 -4.99 7.72
CA ALA A 15 -6.39 -4.97 6.25
C ALA A 15 -4.93 -4.89 5.76
N ILE A 16 -4.07 -4.15 6.44
CA ILE A 16 -2.64 -4.03 6.13
C ILE A 16 -1.91 -5.37 6.32
N GLU A 17 -2.22 -6.14 7.36
CA GLU A 17 -1.65 -7.48 7.55
C GLU A 17 -2.04 -8.40 6.39
N TRP A 18 -3.32 -8.43 6.02
CA TRP A 18 -3.81 -9.20 4.87
C TRP A 18 -3.17 -8.77 3.54
N TYR A 19 -2.98 -7.47 3.35
CA TYR A 19 -2.30 -6.93 2.18
C TYR A 19 -0.80 -7.25 2.18
N GLN A 20 -0.13 -7.29 3.32
CA GLN A 20 1.28 -7.71 3.42
C GLN A 20 1.44 -9.19 3.04
N GLU A 21 0.60 -10.05 3.61
CA GLU A 21 0.53 -11.48 3.26
C GLU A 21 0.31 -11.68 1.74
N SER A 22 -0.66 -10.98 1.17
CA SER A 22 -0.96 -11.07 -0.28
C SER A 22 0.12 -10.44 -1.16
N ALA A 23 0.76 -9.35 -0.73
CA ALA A 23 1.85 -8.70 -1.48
C ALA A 23 3.10 -9.61 -1.56
N ASN A 24 3.27 -10.51 -0.58
CA ASN A 24 4.30 -11.54 -0.58
C ASN A 24 4.02 -12.64 -1.62
N GLN A 25 2.76 -12.93 -1.92
CA GLN A 25 2.35 -13.88 -2.96
C GLN A 25 2.45 -13.32 -4.40
N ASN A 26 3.13 -12.18 -4.59
CA ASN A 26 3.33 -11.52 -5.89
C ASN A 26 2.05 -11.08 -6.60
N TYR A 27 0.99 -10.76 -5.86
CA TYR A 27 -0.19 -10.12 -6.45
C TYR A 27 0.08 -8.62 -6.71
N PRO A 28 0.21 -8.18 -7.98
CA PRO A 28 0.60 -6.80 -8.30
C PRO A 28 -0.41 -5.76 -7.82
N TYR A 29 -1.70 -6.10 -7.89
CA TYR A 29 -2.77 -5.22 -7.42
C TYR A 29 -2.64 -4.93 -5.91
N THR A 30 -2.34 -5.96 -5.13
CA THR A 30 -2.17 -5.87 -3.68
C THR A 30 -0.92 -5.10 -3.30
N GLN A 31 0.18 -5.29 -4.05
CA GLN A 31 1.41 -4.51 -3.87
C GLN A 31 1.16 -3.02 -4.10
N VAL A 32 0.45 -2.65 -5.18
CA VAL A 32 0.07 -1.26 -5.42
C VAL A 32 -0.85 -0.71 -4.35
N SER A 33 -1.82 -1.49 -3.89
CA SER A 33 -2.76 -1.06 -2.85
C SER A 33 -2.05 -0.80 -1.52
N LEU A 34 -1.17 -1.71 -1.09
CA LEU A 34 -0.35 -1.54 0.11
C LEU A 34 0.61 -0.35 -0.03
N GLY A 35 1.19 -0.15 -1.22
CA GLY A 35 2.02 1.02 -1.51
C GLY A 35 1.23 2.32 -1.38
N CYS A 36 -0.03 2.34 -1.83
CA CYS A 36 -0.91 3.50 -1.65
C CYS A 36 -1.20 3.77 -0.17
N MET A 37 -1.43 2.73 0.64
CA MET A 37 -1.64 2.89 2.08
C MET A 37 -0.44 3.56 2.75
N TYR A 38 0.78 3.14 2.41
CA TYR A 38 2.01 3.78 2.89
C TYR A 38 2.26 5.17 2.31
N ASN A 39 1.79 5.50 1.11
CA ASN A 39 1.95 6.83 0.51
C ASN A 39 1.01 7.87 1.15
N TYR A 40 -0.24 7.47 1.42
CA TYR A 40 -1.31 8.37 1.86
C TYR A 40 -1.61 8.31 3.37
N ASP A 41 -0.76 7.65 4.18
CA ASP A 41 -0.96 7.50 5.64
C ASP A 41 -2.29 6.81 6.02
N ILE A 42 -2.75 5.88 5.17
CA ILE A 42 -4.05 5.19 5.36
C ILE A 42 -3.83 3.99 6.28
N GLY A 43 -4.10 4.18 7.57
CA GLY A 43 -4.04 3.11 8.57
C GLY A 43 -2.64 2.59 8.92
N VAL A 44 -1.62 3.03 8.18
CA VAL A 44 -0.20 2.87 8.49
C VAL A 44 0.46 4.23 8.46
N LYS A 45 1.50 4.39 9.29
CA LYS A 45 2.37 5.56 9.22
C LYS A 45 2.97 5.68 7.82
N LYS A 46 2.87 6.86 7.23
CA LYS A 46 3.43 7.20 5.93
C LYS A 46 4.88 6.74 5.82
N ASN A 47 5.17 5.97 4.78
CA ASN A 47 6.49 5.45 4.50
C ASN A 47 6.71 5.36 2.98
N LEU A 48 7.26 6.44 2.42
CA LEU A 48 7.47 6.52 0.98
C LEU A 48 8.44 5.45 0.47
N LEU A 49 9.47 5.10 1.25
CA LEU A 49 10.44 4.08 0.87
C LEU A 49 9.78 2.70 0.70
N LYS A 50 8.89 2.31 1.64
CA LYS A 50 8.10 1.08 1.50
C LYS A 50 7.12 1.17 0.32
N ALA A 51 6.49 2.33 0.11
CA ALA A 51 5.60 2.53 -1.03
C ALA A 51 6.33 2.35 -2.36
N THR A 52 7.51 2.96 -2.53
CA THR A 52 8.38 2.81 -3.71
C THR A 52 8.69 1.35 -3.96
N GLN A 53 9.19 0.62 -2.95
CA GLN A 53 9.56 -0.80 -3.08
C GLN A 53 8.38 -1.66 -3.54
N LEU A 54 7.18 -1.40 -3.01
CA LEU A 54 5.96 -2.12 -3.40
C LEU A 54 5.54 -1.81 -4.84
N TYR A 55 5.64 -0.55 -5.26
CA TYR A 55 5.36 -0.16 -6.64
C TYR A 55 6.40 -0.70 -7.63
N GLU A 56 7.69 -0.72 -7.26
CA GLU A 56 8.77 -1.35 -8.04
C GLU A 56 8.54 -2.85 -8.19
N LYS A 57 8.11 -3.52 -7.12
CA LYS A 57 7.79 -4.96 -7.18
C LYS A 57 6.60 -5.24 -8.10
N ALA A 58 5.59 -4.37 -8.12
CA ALA A 58 4.48 -4.50 -9.05
C ALA A 58 4.90 -4.18 -10.50
N ALA A 59 5.73 -3.15 -10.68
CA ALA A 59 6.27 -2.75 -11.97
C ALA A 59 7.18 -3.82 -12.59
N SER A 60 7.99 -4.51 -11.78
CA SER A 60 8.95 -5.52 -12.26
C SER A 60 8.28 -6.76 -12.87
N ILE A 61 7.03 -7.04 -12.49
CA ILE A 61 6.20 -8.08 -13.11
C ILE A 61 5.30 -7.55 -14.24
N GLY A 62 5.57 -6.34 -14.73
CA GLY A 62 4.87 -5.74 -15.88
C GLY A 62 3.54 -5.07 -15.54
N TYR A 63 3.22 -4.85 -14.27
CA TYR A 63 1.97 -4.21 -13.89
C TYR A 63 2.03 -2.70 -14.13
N ALA A 64 1.30 -2.22 -15.15
CA ALA A 64 1.29 -0.83 -15.57
C ALA A 64 0.94 0.16 -14.45
N LEU A 65 0.04 -0.24 -13.53
CA LEU A 65 -0.34 0.61 -12.39
C LEU A 65 0.84 0.81 -11.41
N GLY A 66 1.74 -0.16 -11.28
CA GLY A 66 2.96 -0.02 -10.48
C GLY A 66 3.88 1.05 -11.04
N LEU A 67 4.13 1.03 -12.36
CA LEU A 67 4.90 2.06 -13.06
C LEU A 67 4.23 3.45 -12.97
N PHE A 68 2.91 3.51 -13.14
CA PHE A 68 2.16 4.76 -12.99
C PHE A 68 2.30 5.35 -11.59
N LYS A 69 2.19 4.52 -10.55
CA LYS A 69 2.34 4.96 -9.15
C LYS A 69 3.77 5.36 -8.80
N LEU A 70 4.78 4.73 -9.39
CA LEU A 70 6.17 5.19 -9.31
C LEU A 70 6.33 6.57 -9.94
N GLY A 71 5.82 6.77 -11.15
CA GLY A 71 5.86 8.07 -11.82
C GLY A 71 5.20 9.17 -10.97
N ALA A 72 4.03 8.87 -10.40
CA ALA A 72 3.31 9.78 -9.52
C ALA A 72 3.97 10.00 -8.13
N LEU A 73 4.98 9.19 -7.77
CA LEU A 73 5.73 9.37 -6.53
C LEU A 73 6.93 10.29 -6.70
N TYR A 74 7.53 10.28 -7.90
CA TYR A 74 8.72 11.08 -8.24
C TYR A 74 8.39 12.43 -8.88
N TYR A 75 7.15 12.65 -9.30
CA TYR A 75 6.65 13.90 -9.87
C TYR A 75 5.78 14.64 -8.85
#